data_AF-A0A8T6N5Y0-F1
#
_entry.id   AF-A0A8T6N5Y0-F1
#
_cell.length_a   1.000
_cell.length_b   1.000
_cell.length_c   1.000
_cell.angle_alpha   90.00
_cell.angle_beta   90.00
_cell.angle_gamma   90.00
#
_symmetry.space_group_name_H-M   'P 1'
#
loop_
_entity.id
_entity.type
_entity.pdbx_description
1 polymer ?
#
loop_
_entity_poly.entity_id
_entity_poly.type
_entity_poly.pdbx_seq_one_letter_code
_entity_poly.pdbx_strand_id
1 'polypeptide(L)'
;MTASATMTDTYNGWANYETWNASLWIQNDRFLYNTAKACVQYCEAGDTPYACFIRCMDNCARDMTGDNVSWKDATIDHTEMNEMMAEL
;
A
#
# COMPACT_ATOMS: atom_id res chain seq x y z
N MET A 1 -38.39 -3.25 -8.35
CA MET A 1 -37.58 -2.75 -7.22
C MET A 1 -36.14 -2.73 -7.72
N THR A 2 -35.62 -1.56 -8.07
CA THR A 2 -34.22 -1.41 -8.51
C THR A 2 -33.34 -1.33 -7.27
N ALA A 3 -32.37 -2.24 -7.17
CA ALA A 3 -31.40 -2.27 -6.10
C ALA A 3 -30.58 -0.97 -6.12
N SER A 4 -30.55 -0.26 -5.00
CA SER A 4 -29.63 0.86 -4.78
C SER A 4 -28.21 0.31 -4.76
N ALA A 5 -27.38 0.71 -5.73
CA ALA A 5 -25.95 0.52 -5.63
C ALA A 5 -25.46 1.36 -4.43
N THR A 6 -24.90 0.71 -3.43
CA THR A 6 -24.13 1.37 -2.38
C THR A 6 -22.92 2.02 -3.05
N MET A 7 -22.95 3.34 -3.26
CA MET A 7 -21.72 4.09 -3.56
C MET A 7 -20.82 3.96 -2.35
N THR A 8 -19.82 3.08 -2.43
CA THR A 8 -18.69 3.12 -1.52
C THR A 8 -17.94 4.42 -1.82
N ASP A 9 -17.93 5.35 -0.87
CA ASP A 9 -17.16 6.59 -0.99
C ASP A 9 -15.66 6.24 -1.04
N THR A 10 -15.11 6.15 -2.24
CA THR A 10 -13.67 5.96 -2.47
C THR A 10 -12.93 7.28 -2.34
N TYR A 11 -11.69 7.27 -1.87
CA TYR A 11 -10.80 8.42 -1.84
C TYR A 11 -9.86 8.40 -3.06
N ASN A 12 -10.09 9.28 -4.05
CA ASN A 12 -9.30 9.33 -5.29
C ASN A 12 -9.17 7.97 -6.01
N GLY A 13 -10.20 7.13 -5.93
CA GLY A 13 -10.20 5.78 -6.53
C GLY A 13 -9.61 4.68 -5.64
N TRP A 14 -9.24 4.98 -4.40
CA TRP A 14 -8.78 4.02 -3.38
C TRP A 14 -9.81 3.86 -2.26
N ALA A 15 -9.69 2.81 -1.46
CA ALA A 15 -10.59 2.52 -0.35
C ALA A 15 -10.74 3.69 0.65
N ASN A 16 -9.65 4.40 0.94
CA ASN A 16 -9.60 5.53 1.87
C ASN A 16 -8.33 6.40 1.68
N TYR A 17 -8.21 7.44 2.50
CA TYR A 17 -7.08 8.38 2.46
C TYR A 17 -5.75 7.68 2.74
N GLU A 18 -5.69 6.80 3.73
CA GLU A 18 -4.48 6.12 4.17
C GLU A 18 -3.94 5.19 3.08
N THR A 19 -4.83 4.46 2.42
CA THR A 19 -4.49 3.58 1.29
C THR A 19 -4.00 4.41 0.09
N TRP A 20 -4.71 5.49 -0.26
CA TRP A 20 -4.26 6.41 -1.31
C TRP A 20 -2.90 7.03 -0.97
N ASN A 21 -2.69 7.51 0.26
CA ASN A 21 -1.46 8.16 0.69
C ASN A 21 -0.27 7.19 0.60
N ALA A 22 -0.43 5.97 1.11
CA ALA A 22 0.59 4.94 1.03
C ALA A 22 0.95 4.62 -0.43
N SER A 23 -0.06 4.45 -1.30
CA SER A 23 0.14 4.18 -2.72
C SER A 23 0.86 5.33 -3.44
N LEU A 24 0.53 6.58 -3.10
CA LEU A 24 1.11 7.78 -3.68
C LEU A 24 2.61 7.84 -3.37
N TRP A 25 2.98 7.65 -2.10
CA TRP A 25 4.38 7.69 -1.68
C TRP A 25 5.20 6.55 -2.28
N ILE A 26 4.67 5.33 -2.31
CA ILE A 26 5.37 4.19 -2.93
C ILE A 26 5.67 4.45 -4.41
N GLN A 27 4.72 5.03 -5.14
CA GLN A 27 4.89 5.27 -6.58
C GLN A 27 5.78 6.47 -6.92
N ASN A 28 5.86 7.47 -6.04
CA ASN A 28 6.53 8.74 -6.34
C ASN A 28 7.91 8.89 -5.69
N ASP A 29 8.25 8.11 -4.65
CA ASP A 29 9.59 8.10 -4.08
C ASP A 29 10.42 6.94 -4.66
N ARG A 30 11.58 7.25 -5.24
CA ARG A 30 12.43 6.26 -5.92
C ARG A 30 12.90 5.14 -4.99
N PHE A 31 13.19 5.43 -3.72
CA PHE A 31 13.60 4.38 -2.78
C PHE A 31 12.42 3.45 -2.46
N LEU A 32 11.24 4.01 -2.20
CA LEU A 32 10.05 3.23 -1.89
C LEU A 32 9.61 2.39 -3.10
N TYR A 33 9.58 2.98 -4.31
CA TYR A 33 9.25 2.29 -5.55
C TYR A 33 10.15 1.06 -5.80
N ASN A 34 11.48 1.24 -5.70
CA ASN A 34 12.41 0.13 -5.90
C ASN A 34 12.29 -0.94 -4.82
N THR A 35 12.01 -0.54 -3.57
CA THR A 35 11.80 -1.49 -2.47
C THR A 35 10.52 -2.29 -2.70
N ALA A 36 9.45 -1.64 -3.14
CA ALA A 36 8.19 -2.30 -3.46
C ALA A 36 8.35 -3.34 -4.57
N LYS A 37 9.03 -2.99 -5.67
CA LYS A 37 9.37 -3.96 -6.74
C LYS A 37 10.21 -5.13 -6.24
N ALA A 38 11.20 -4.86 -5.38
CA ALA A 38 12.00 -5.92 -4.79
C ALA A 38 11.15 -6.85 -3.90
N CYS A 39 10.19 -6.31 -3.14
CA CYS A 39 9.25 -7.10 -2.36
C CYS A 39 8.37 -7.98 -3.26
N VAL A 40 7.88 -7.46 -4.39
CA VAL A 40 7.11 -8.27 -5.35
C VAL A 40 7.94 -9.43 -5.91
N GLN A 41 9.22 -9.19 -6.21
CA GLN A 41 10.09 -10.19 -6.82
C GLN A 41 10.64 -11.24 -5.84
N TYR A 42 10.93 -10.84 -4.59
CA TYR A 42 11.71 -11.64 -3.64
C TYR A 42 10.99 -11.93 -2.32
N CYS A 43 9.72 -11.57 -2.18
CA CYS A 43 8.91 -11.93 -1.02
C CYS A 43 8.84 -13.46 -0.87
N GLU A 44 8.91 -13.93 0.38
CA GLU A 44 8.86 -15.35 0.70
C GLU A 44 7.52 -15.97 0.32
N ALA A 45 7.54 -17.24 -0.08
CA ALA A 45 6.31 -17.97 -0.40
C ALA A 45 5.40 -18.04 0.84
N GLY A 46 4.20 -17.46 0.74
CA GLY A 46 3.22 -17.38 1.83
C GLY A 46 3.14 -16.03 2.54
N ASP A 47 3.98 -15.07 2.17
CA ASP A 47 3.89 -13.67 2.59
C ASP A 47 3.32 -12.81 1.43
N THR A 48 2.90 -11.58 1.73
CA THR A 48 2.42 -10.63 0.70
C THR A 48 3.49 -9.57 0.42
N PRO A 49 3.62 -9.07 -0.82
CA PRO A 49 4.56 -8.01 -1.13
C PRO A 49 4.46 -6.80 -0.19
N TYR A 50 3.25 -6.37 0.16
CA TYR A 50 3.04 -5.24 1.07
C TYR A 50 3.50 -5.53 2.50
N ALA A 51 3.23 -6.72 3.03
CA ALA A 51 3.73 -7.12 4.35
C ALA A 51 5.26 -7.22 4.38
N CYS A 52 5.88 -7.73 3.30
CA CYS A 52 7.33 -7.70 3.13
C CYS A 52 7.86 -6.26 3.08
N PHE A 53 7.17 -5.35 2.39
CA PHE A 53 7.53 -3.93 2.32
C PHE A 53 7.51 -3.26 3.69
N ILE A 54 6.47 -3.49 4.50
CA ILE A 54 6.39 -2.97 5.88
C ILE A 54 7.60 -3.41 6.69
N ARG A 55 7.99 -4.69 6.60
CA ARG A 55 9.18 -5.23 7.28
C ARG A 55 10.47 -4.56 6.79
N CYS A 56 10.61 -4.28 5.50
CA CYS A 56 11.73 -3.53 4.95
C CYS A 56 11.79 -2.09 5.51
N MET A 57 10.63 -1.42 5.61
CA MET A 57 10.53 -0.07 6.17
C MET A 57 10.92 -0.03 7.65
N ASP A 58 10.47 -1.00 8.44
CA ASP A 58 10.88 -1.17 9.84
C ASP A 58 12.40 -1.32 9.98
N ASN A 59 13.00 -2.20 9.18
CA ASN A 59 14.43 -2.50 9.23
C ASN A 59 15.32 -1.29 8.88
N CYS A 60 14.78 -0.28 8.22
CA CYS A 60 15.48 0.96 7.87
C CYS A 60 15.01 2.19 8.66
N ALA A 61 14.20 1.99 9.71
CA ALA A 61 13.63 3.05 10.54
C ALA A 61 12.87 4.14 9.73
N ARG A 62 12.11 3.72 8.70
CA ARG A 62 11.23 4.58 7.89
C ARG A 62 9.78 4.10 7.98
N ASP A 63 9.22 4.12 9.18
CA ASP A 63 7.95 3.49 9.56
C ASP A 63 6.67 4.24 9.11
N MET A 64 6.82 5.41 8.49
CA MET A 64 5.72 6.23 7.99
C MET A 64 6.02 6.89 6.64
N THR A 65 4.95 7.29 5.95
CA THR A 65 5.00 8.17 4.78
C THR A 65 5.49 9.57 5.18
N GLY A 66 5.80 10.41 4.19
CA GLY A 66 6.14 11.81 4.46
C GLY A 66 4.97 12.66 4.99
N ASP A 67 3.74 12.12 4.97
CA ASP A 67 2.54 12.74 5.51
C ASP A 67 2.12 12.14 6.88
N ASN A 68 3.05 11.45 7.55
CA ASN A 68 2.85 10.80 8.86
C ASN A 68 1.81 9.66 8.88
N VAL A 69 1.50 9.03 7.74
CA VAL A 69 0.70 7.80 7.71
C VAL A 69 1.62 6.62 7.98
N SER A 70 1.36 5.84 9.02
CA SER A 70 2.17 4.64 9.30
C SER A 70 1.93 3.58 8.23
N TRP A 71 2.99 2.90 7.77
CA TRP A 71 2.83 1.74 6.87
C TRP A 71 2.06 0.57 7.51
N LYS A 72 1.90 0.60 8.84
CA LYS A 72 1.15 -0.39 9.63
C LYS A 72 -0.23 0.10 10.03
N ASP A 73 -0.69 1.23 9.49
CA ASP A 73 -2.02 1.74 9.81
C ASP A 73 -3.07 0.68 9.44
N ALA A 74 -3.88 0.28 10.42
CA ALA A 74 -4.86 -0.79 10.27
C ALA A 74 -6.01 -0.44 9.30
N THR A 75 -6.11 0.83 8.90
CA THR A 75 -7.09 1.29 7.91
C THR A 75 -6.60 1.16 6.47
N ILE A 76 -5.31 0.93 6.23
CA ILE A 76 -4.79 0.70 4.87
C ILE A 76 -5.38 -0.60 4.31
N ASP A 77 -5.93 -0.53 3.10
CA ASP A 77 -6.39 -1.72 2.39
C ASP A 77 -5.19 -2.47 1.79
N HIS A 78 -4.77 -3.53 2.47
CA HIS A 78 -3.65 -4.35 2.03
C HIS A 78 -3.93 -5.07 0.71
N THR A 79 -5.19 -5.28 0.32
CA THR A 79 -5.55 -5.91 -0.96
C THR A 79 -5.21 -4.96 -2.10
N GLU A 80 -5.74 -3.73 -2.05
CA GLU A 80 -5.45 -2.71 -3.08
C GLU A 80 -3.95 -2.39 -3.16
N MET A 81 -3.24 -2.35 -2.03
CA MET A 81 -1.79 -2.14 -2.01
C MET A 81 -1.04 -3.27 -2.71
N ASN A 82 -1.40 -4.53 -2.48
CA ASN A 82 -0.76 -5.67 -3.14
C ASN A 82 -1.10 -5.72 -4.64
N GLU A 83 -2.32 -5.37 -5.03
CA GLU A 83 -2.73 -5.26 -6.43
C GLU A 83 -1.90 -4.21 -7.17
N MET A 84 -1.80 -2.99 -6.62
CA MET A 84 -0.96 -1.94 -7.22
C MET A 84 0.52 -2.33 -7.26
N MET A 85 1.04 -2.94 -6.19
CA MET A 85 2.44 -3.38 -6.16
C MET A 85 2.73 -4.41 -7.25
N ALA A 86 1.79 -5.31 -7.56
CA ALA A 86 1.95 -6.30 -8.63
C ALA A 86 2.05 -5.66 -10.03
N GLU A 87 1.61 -4.41 -10.20
CA GLU A 87 1.67 -3.65 -11.46
C GLU A 87 2.92 -2.76 -11.61
N LEU A 88 3.79 -2.65 -10.59
CA LEU A 88 4.98 -1.77 -10.57
C LEU A 88 6.15 -2.24 -11.46
#